data_AF-A2EIN3-F1
#
_entry.id   AF-A2EIN3-F1
#
_cell.length_a   1.000
_cell.length_b   1.000
_cell.length_c   1.000
_cell.angle_alpha   90.00
_cell.angle_beta   90.00
_cell.angle_gamma   90.00
#
_symmetry.space_group_name_H-M   'P 1'
#
loop_
_entity.id
_entity.type
_entity.pdbx_description
1 polymer ?
#
loop_
_entity_poly.entity_id
_entity_poly.type
_entity_poly.pdbx_seq_one_letter_code
_entity_poly.pdbx_strand_id
1 'polypeptide(L)'
;MLEAGDKIATTDGIQGLFRMGEVLQKKGDLDYAIEKYKQVITDSEKIVAINPDSNFELRWAALSLGNICDIYELKEDWGLALAYRNLQNDFLQLMTKQNNTKQESDEEEDDMDEAFAQITTKGSSFISLFKKAHEIFEMATQKPDETPQEMLDRINKQIKKQEDEEYNNAVKKLMEITRKNEEIANKPLIVKMKDWCYDHPYWLLFFTILSLFLAAVVIRIINIYKVDINKYKQRNAEFNAKMAKVMQNRPEL
;
A
#
# COMPACT_ATOMS: atom_id res chain seq x y z
N MET A 1 34.70 3.74 49.06
CA MET A 1 34.96 2.52 48.27
C MET A 1 33.79 2.34 47.31
N LEU A 2 33.92 2.83 46.08
CA LEU A 2 33.04 2.53 44.96
C LEU A 2 33.96 2.02 43.84
N GLU A 3 34.29 0.74 43.93
CA GLU A 3 35.14 0.01 43.00
C GLU A 3 34.25 -1.02 42.29
N ALA A 4 33.74 -0.64 41.12
CA ALA A 4 33.29 -1.54 40.05
C ALA A 4 33.08 -0.64 38.82
N GLY A 5 34.13 -0.51 38.02
CA GLY A 5 34.15 0.32 36.84
C GLY A 5 33.28 -0.25 35.73
N ASP A 6 32.03 0.20 35.65
CA ASP A 6 31.29 0.14 34.41
C ASP A 6 31.88 1.22 33.49
N LYS A 7 32.94 0.85 32.75
CA LYS A 7 33.47 1.68 31.68
C LYS A 7 32.37 1.78 30.64
N ILE A 8 31.66 2.90 30.63
CA ILE A 8 30.75 3.26 29.53
C ILE A 8 31.52 3.01 28.23
N ALA A 9 30.98 2.14 27.37
CA ALA A 9 31.58 1.84 26.09
C ALA A 9 31.78 3.15 25.34
N THR A 10 33.01 3.45 24.93
CA THR A 10 33.30 4.64 24.15
C THR A 10 33.17 4.29 22.67
N THR A 11 32.83 5.29 21.86
CA THR A 11 32.81 5.20 20.40
C THR A 11 34.13 4.64 19.84
N ASP A 12 35.27 5.06 20.40
CA ASP A 12 36.60 4.54 20.06
C ASP A 12 36.76 3.05 20.42
N GLY A 13 36.18 2.62 21.54
CA GLY A 13 36.16 1.23 21.97
C GLY A 13 35.40 0.33 20.99
N ILE A 14 34.24 0.78 20.50
CA ILE A 14 33.45 0.07 19.50
C ILE A 14 34.22 -0.09 18.20
N GLN A 15 34.86 0.97 17.71
CA GLN A 15 35.68 0.89 16.50
C GLN A 15 36.87 -0.06 16.68
N GLY A 16 37.49 -0.06 17.87
CA GLY A 16 38.55 -0.99 18.22
C GLY A 16 38.08 -2.45 18.16
N LEU A 17 36.95 -2.76 18.77
CA LEU A 17 36.34 -4.10 18.75
C LEU A 17 36.02 -4.55 17.33
N PHE A 18 35.44 -3.67 16.51
CA PHE A 18 35.13 -3.98 15.11
C PHE A 18 36.39 -4.36 14.32
N ARG A 19 37.45 -3.54 14.42
CA ARG A 19 38.73 -3.81 13.75
C ARG A 19 39.38 -5.10 14.25
N MET A 20 39.25 -5.43 15.54
CA MET A 20 39.70 -6.72 16.07
C MET A 20 38.95 -7.88 15.41
N GLY A 21 37.63 -7.75 15.24
CA GLY A 21 36.81 -8.71 14.49
C GLY A 21 37.34 -8.92 13.07
N GLU A 22 37.62 -7.84 12.33
CA GLU A 22 38.12 -7.93 10.94
C GLU A 22 39.48 -8.64 10.86
N VAL A 23 40.37 -8.36 11.82
CA VAL A 23 41.69 -9.00 11.89
C VAL A 23 41.55 -10.49 12.18
N LEU A 24 40.66 -10.87 13.11
CA LEU A 24 40.40 -12.28 13.44
C LEU A 24 39.77 -13.02 12.27
N GLN A 25 38.81 -12.41 11.58
CA GLN A 25 38.18 -12.99 10.39
C GLN A 25 39.22 -13.23 9.28
N LYS A 26 40.09 -12.26 9.01
CA LYS A 26 41.19 -12.42 8.03
C LYS A 26 42.21 -13.50 8.41
N LYS A 27 42.38 -13.76 9.70
CA LYS A 27 43.24 -14.86 10.20
C LYS A 27 42.57 -16.23 10.14
N GLY A 28 41.26 -16.29 9.93
CA GLY A 28 40.46 -17.51 9.98
C GLY A 28 39.97 -17.88 11.39
N ASP A 29 40.17 -17.02 12.39
CA ASP A 29 39.68 -17.21 13.76
C ASP A 29 38.20 -16.78 13.83
N LEU A 30 37.34 -17.48 13.07
CA LEU A 30 35.97 -17.06 12.76
C LEU A 30 35.07 -16.96 14.01
N ASP A 31 35.18 -17.91 14.95
CA ASP A 31 34.35 -17.88 16.16
C ASP A 31 34.71 -16.70 17.06
N TYR A 32 36.01 -16.39 17.20
CA TYR A 32 36.45 -15.21 17.95
C TYR A 32 36.10 -13.90 17.24
N ALA A 33 36.10 -13.89 15.90
CA ALA A 33 35.63 -12.73 15.13
C ALA A 33 34.15 -12.44 15.40
N ILE A 34 33.29 -13.48 15.36
CA ILE A 34 31.87 -13.38 15.69
C ILE A 34 31.68 -12.78 17.08
N GLU A 35 32.41 -13.26 18.09
CA GLU A 35 32.29 -12.74 19.46
C GLU A 35 32.65 -11.25 19.55
N LYS A 36 33.65 -10.78 18.80
CA LYS A 36 33.96 -9.34 18.75
C LYS A 36 32.89 -8.51 18.06
N TYR A 37 32.30 -9.01 16.98
CA TYR A 37 31.19 -8.35 16.31
C TYR A 37 29.91 -8.33 17.15
N LYS A 38 29.60 -9.39 17.90
CA LYS A 38 28.50 -9.39 18.89
C LYS A 38 28.73 -8.34 19.96
N GLN A 39 29.97 -8.23 20.46
CA GLN A 39 30.33 -7.23 21.47
C GLN A 39 30.12 -5.79 20.94
N VAL A 40 30.45 -5.53 19.68
CA VAL A 40 30.12 -4.24 19.02
C VAL A 40 28.62 -3.96 19.07
N ILE A 41 27.79 -4.93 18.72
CA ILE A 41 26.33 -4.78 18.72
C ILE A 41 25.80 -4.47 20.13
N THR A 42 26.26 -5.22 21.14
CA THR A 42 25.86 -5.01 22.54
C THR A 42 26.32 -3.66 23.10
N ASP A 43 27.53 -3.22 22.76
CA ASP A 43 28.02 -1.92 23.23
C ASP A 43 27.35 -0.75 22.49
N SER A 44 27.04 -0.91 21.19
CA SER A 44 26.20 0.03 20.45
C SER A 44 24.80 0.16 21.07
N GLU A 45 24.18 -0.94 21.49
CA GLU A 45 22.87 -0.92 22.17
C GLU A 45 22.88 -0.05 23.43
N LYS A 46 23.89 -0.23 24.29
CA LYS A 46 24.03 0.56 25.52
C LYS A 46 24.14 2.05 25.23
N ILE A 47 24.92 2.43 24.21
CA ILE A 47 25.08 3.84 23.84
C ILE A 47 23.78 4.41 23.28
N VAL A 48 23.09 3.67 22.39
CA VAL A 48 21.80 4.11 21.80
C VAL A 48 20.71 4.22 22.86
N ALA A 49 20.71 3.35 23.88
CA ALA A 49 19.77 3.44 25.00
C ALA A 49 19.97 4.72 25.83
N ILE A 50 21.20 5.23 25.91
CA ILE A 50 21.55 6.49 26.61
C ILE A 50 21.36 7.70 25.68
N ASN A 51 21.66 7.56 24.40
CA ASN A 51 21.57 8.60 23.38
C ASN A 51 20.95 8.05 22.07
N PRO A 52 19.61 8.13 21.91
CA PRO A 52 18.92 7.58 20.75
C PRO A 52 19.25 8.23 19.40
N ASP A 53 19.83 9.43 19.40
CA ASP A 53 20.21 10.16 18.18
C ASP A 53 21.62 9.79 17.66
N SER A 54 22.29 8.87 18.33
CA SER A 54 23.66 8.43 18.01
C SER A 54 23.69 7.50 16.79
N ASN A 55 23.47 8.09 15.61
CA ASN A 55 23.50 7.41 14.31
C ASN A 55 24.86 6.77 13.97
N PHE A 56 25.94 7.17 14.65
CA PHE A 56 27.28 6.66 14.38
C PHE A 56 27.45 5.22 14.88
N GLU A 57 26.94 4.90 16.07
CA GLU A 57 27.05 3.61 16.74
C GLU A 57 26.17 2.54 16.08
N LEU A 58 25.03 2.96 15.53
CA LEU A 58 24.12 2.11 14.74
C LEU A 58 24.78 1.61 13.46
N ARG A 59 25.67 2.40 12.84
CA ARG A 59 26.43 1.97 11.65
C ARG A 59 27.38 0.82 11.99
N TRP A 60 28.07 0.88 13.13
CA TRP A 60 28.97 -0.21 13.56
C TRP A 60 28.21 -1.50 13.87
N ALA A 61 27.02 -1.39 14.46
CA ALA A 61 26.13 -2.54 14.65
C ALA A 61 25.73 -3.17 13.30
N ALA A 62 25.27 -2.35 12.33
CA ALA A 62 24.88 -2.83 11.00
C ALA A 62 26.05 -3.45 10.21
N LEU A 63 27.26 -2.88 10.31
CA LEU A 63 28.46 -3.46 9.69
C LEU A 63 28.86 -4.79 10.36
N SER A 64 28.73 -4.87 11.68
CA SER A 64 29.03 -6.09 12.43
C SER A 64 28.07 -7.22 12.07
N LEU A 65 26.78 -6.93 11.93
CA LEU A 65 25.78 -7.90 11.45
C LEU A 65 26.13 -8.44 10.06
N GLY A 66 26.59 -7.58 9.15
CA GLY A 66 27.05 -7.99 7.82
C GLY A 66 28.26 -8.93 7.86
N ASN A 67 29.29 -8.59 8.65
CA ASN A 67 30.46 -9.47 8.76
C ASN A 67 30.12 -10.80 9.42
N ILE A 68 29.23 -10.82 10.42
CA ILE A 68 28.75 -12.08 11.01
C ILE A 68 28.02 -12.92 9.96
N CYS A 69 27.17 -12.31 9.13
CA CYS A 69 26.52 -12.98 8.01
C CYS A 69 27.54 -13.63 7.08
N ASP A 70 28.53 -12.86 6.62
CA ASP A 70 29.57 -13.35 5.70
C ASP A 70 30.36 -14.52 6.33
N ILE A 71 30.61 -14.49 7.64
CA ILE A 71 31.23 -15.61 8.36
C ILE A 71 30.33 -16.85 8.37
N TYR A 72 29.02 -16.71 8.61
CA TYR A 72 28.10 -17.86 8.57
C TYR A 72 27.90 -18.41 7.17
N GLU A 73 27.96 -17.59 6.12
CA GLU A 73 28.03 -18.06 4.72
C GLU A 73 29.26 -18.93 4.49
N LEU A 74 30.44 -18.52 5.00
CA LEU A 74 31.66 -19.34 4.94
C LEU A 74 31.57 -20.64 5.74
N LYS A 75 30.79 -20.65 6.83
CA LYS A 75 30.51 -21.86 7.63
C LYS A 75 29.37 -22.71 7.04
N GLU A 76 28.80 -22.30 5.90
CA GLU A 76 27.65 -22.93 5.23
C GLU A 76 26.38 -23.01 6.10
N ASP A 77 26.28 -22.17 7.13
CA ASP A 77 25.07 -22.02 7.94
C ASP A 77 24.20 -20.91 7.36
N TRP A 78 23.52 -21.26 6.26
CA TRP A 78 22.66 -20.34 5.52
C TRP A 78 21.49 -19.82 6.35
N GLY A 79 21.04 -20.60 7.35
CA GLY A 79 19.94 -20.21 8.25
C GLY A 79 20.33 -19.02 9.11
N LEU A 80 21.49 -19.12 9.79
CA LEU A 80 22.02 -18.01 10.56
C LEU A 80 22.45 -16.85 9.67
N ALA A 81 23.12 -17.11 8.54
CA ALA A 81 23.51 -16.07 7.59
C ALA A 81 22.30 -15.22 7.15
N LEU A 82 21.21 -15.87 6.73
CA LEU A 82 19.98 -15.18 6.34
C LEU A 82 19.36 -14.37 7.49
N ALA A 83 19.35 -14.92 8.71
CA ALA A 83 18.85 -14.21 9.88
C ALA A 83 19.64 -12.91 10.14
N TYR A 84 20.98 -12.97 10.10
CA TYR A 84 21.85 -11.80 10.25
C TYR A 84 21.69 -10.80 9.11
N ARG A 85 21.55 -11.27 7.86
CA ARG A 85 21.31 -10.39 6.69
C ARG A 85 19.98 -9.66 6.80
N ASN A 86 18.92 -10.34 7.18
CA ASN A 86 17.60 -9.74 7.37
C ASN A 86 17.64 -8.68 8.48
N LEU A 87 18.28 -8.99 9.60
CA LEU A 87 18.42 -8.03 10.68
C LEU A 87 19.29 -6.83 10.28
N GLN A 88 20.38 -7.04 9.53
CA GLN A 88 21.18 -5.95 8.97
C GLN A 88 20.32 -5.03 8.10
N ASN A 89 19.49 -5.59 7.22
CA ASN A 89 18.59 -4.82 6.37
C ASN A 89 17.55 -4.03 7.18
N ASP A 90 16.97 -4.62 8.23
CA ASP A 90 16.05 -3.92 9.13
C ASP A 90 16.72 -2.68 9.76
N PHE A 91 17.97 -2.82 10.23
CA PHE A 91 18.77 -1.70 10.76
C PHE A 91 19.01 -0.61 9.71
N LEU A 92 19.46 -1.00 8.51
CA LEU A 92 19.75 -0.06 7.42
C LEU A 92 18.49 0.71 6.99
N GLN A 93 17.36 0.02 6.83
CA GLN A 93 16.09 0.64 6.45
C GLN A 93 15.62 1.67 7.50
N LEU A 94 15.74 1.34 8.79
CA LEU A 94 15.36 2.26 9.86
C LEU A 94 16.25 3.50 9.88
N MET A 95 17.57 3.33 9.73
CA MET A 95 18.51 4.46 9.63
C MET A 95 18.25 5.36 8.41
N THR A 96 17.93 4.78 7.25
CA THR A 96 17.61 5.55 6.03
C THR A 96 16.31 6.34 6.19
N LYS A 97 15.26 5.74 6.74
CA LYS A 97 14.00 6.43 7.01
C LYS A 97 14.22 7.64 7.91
N GLN A 98 15.04 7.51 8.95
CA GLN A 98 15.32 8.60 9.88
C GLN A 98 16.12 9.75 9.26
N ASN A 99 17.09 9.47 8.38
CA ASN A 99 17.85 10.52 7.70
C ASN A 99 16.95 11.36 6.78
N ASN A 100 15.97 10.74 6.12
CA ASN A 100 15.06 11.45 5.22
C ASN A 100 14.06 12.33 6.00
N THR A 101 13.52 11.87 7.12
CA THR A 101 12.59 12.66 7.96
C THR A 101 13.25 13.89 8.57
N LYS A 102 14.55 13.82 8.91
CA LYS A 102 15.30 14.96 9.46
C LYS A 102 15.52 16.07 8.44
N GLN A 103 15.38 15.78 7.15
CA GLN A 103 15.59 16.73 6.05
C GLN A 103 14.30 17.49 5.68
N GLU A 104 13.12 16.99 6.09
CA GLU A 104 11.82 17.66 5.93
C GLU A 104 11.45 18.54 7.13
N SER A 105 12.01 18.28 8.32
CA SER A 105 11.71 19.03 9.55
C SER A 105 12.45 20.36 9.71
N ASP A 106 13.42 20.67 8.84
CA ASP A 106 14.18 21.93 8.90
C ASP A 106 13.38 23.14 8.37
N GLU A 107 12.15 22.95 7.87
CA GLU A 107 11.29 24.03 7.34
C GLU A 107 10.18 24.51 8.28
N GLU A 108 9.88 23.81 9.38
CA GLU A 108 8.83 24.21 10.35
C GLU A 108 9.23 23.83 11.79
N GLU A 109 10.06 24.66 12.44
CA GLU A 109 10.29 24.61 13.90
C GLU A 109 9.25 25.48 14.60
N ASP A 110 8.35 24.87 15.41
CA ASP A 110 7.77 25.57 16.58
C ASP A 110 7.10 24.65 17.64
N ASP A 111 6.89 23.34 17.42
CA ASP A 111 6.22 22.47 18.42
C ASP A 111 7.15 21.45 19.13
N MET A 112 7.61 21.82 20.33
CA MET A 112 8.49 21.00 21.20
C MET A 112 7.89 19.64 21.63
N ASP A 113 6.55 19.52 21.66
CA ASP A 113 5.88 18.28 22.07
C ASP A 113 5.99 17.17 21.01
N GLU A 114 6.10 17.55 19.73
CA GLU A 114 6.23 16.62 18.62
C GLU A 114 7.65 16.05 18.52
N ALA A 115 8.66 16.86 18.83
CA ALA A 115 10.06 16.43 18.91
C ALA A 115 10.27 15.33 19.98
N PHE A 116 9.61 15.45 21.15
CA PHE A 116 9.70 14.46 22.21
C PHE A 116 8.99 13.13 21.86
N ALA A 117 7.83 13.20 21.20
CA ALA A 117 7.12 12.03 20.69
C ALA A 117 7.93 11.28 19.60
N GLN A 118 8.66 12.02 18.77
CA GLN A 118 9.56 11.42 17.76
C GLN A 118 10.79 10.76 18.39
N ILE A 119 11.40 11.34 19.44
CA ILE A 119 12.57 10.73 20.12
C ILE A 119 12.18 9.42 20.83
N THR A 120 11.01 9.37 21.46
CA THR A 120 10.52 8.18 22.18
C THR A 120 10.13 7.04 21.21
N THR A 121 9.56 7.36 20.05
CA THR A 121 9.28 6.38 18.98
C THR A 121 10.54 5.89 18.24
N LYS A 122 11.58 6.75 18.11
CA LYS A 122 12.89 6.37 17.54
C LYS A 122 13.63 5.35 18.41
N GLY A 123 13.77 5.63 19.71
CA GLY A 123 14.47 4.75 20.65
C GLY A 123 13.80 3.38 20.76
N SER A 124 12.47 3.34 20.85
CA SER A 124 11.71 2.08 20.92
C SER A 124 11.88 1.20 19.67
N SER A 125 12.01 1.81 18.49
CA SER A 125 12.21 1.08 17.23
C SER A 125 13.57 0.37 17.18
N PHE A 126 14.67 1.03 17.57
CA PHE A 126 15.99 0.39 17.62
C PHE A 126 16.13 -0.64 18.74
N ILE A 127 15.54 -0.38 19.91
CA ILE A 127 15.52 -1.35 21.02
C ILE A 127 14.90 -2.69 20.56
N SER A 128 13.84 -2.62 19.75
CA SER A 128 13.22 -3.84 19.20
C SER A 128 14.17 -4.63 18.28
N LEU A 129 15.03 -3.94 17.52
CA LEU A 129 16.02 -4.59 16.65
C LEU A 129 17.19 -5.17 17.44
N PHE A 130 17.65 -4.51 18.51
CA PHE A 130 18.66 -5.08 19.41
C PHE A 130 18.12 -6.32 20.12
N LYS A 131 16.84 -6.32 20.53
CA LYS A 131 16.19 -7.52 21.06
C LYS A 131 16.22 -8.68 20.06
N LYS A 132 15.87 -8.43 18.79
CA LYS A 132 16.00 -9.44 17.73
C LYS A 132 17.44 -9.93 17.57
N ALA A 133 18.43 -9.04 17.72
CA ALA A 133 19.85 -9.42 17.66
C ALA A 133 20.19 -10.45 18.74
N HIS A 134 19.77 -10.21 19.99
CA HIS A 134 19.96 -11.14 21.10
C HIS A 134 19.24 -12.47 20.87
N GLU A 135 18.03 -12.45 20.33
CA GLU A 135 17.30 -13.68 19.96
C GLU A 135 18.10 -14.52 18.94
N ILE A 136 18.70 -13.89 17.93
CA ILE A 136 19.56 -14.58 16.94
C ILE A 136 20.86 -15.07 17.58
N PHE A 137 21.43 -14.33 18.55
CA PHE A 137 22.62 -14.78 19.28
C PHE A 137 22.35 -16.09 20.02
N GLU A 138 21.19 -16.21 20.66
CA GLU A 138 20.76 -17.43 21.37
C GLU A 138 20.40 -18.58 20.43
N MET A 139 19.93 -18.29 19.21
CA MET A 139 19.77 -19.33 18.19
C MET A 139 21.12 -19.91 17.75
N ALA A 140 22.15 -19.07 17.63
CA ALA A 140 23.48 -19.47 17.21
C ALA A 140 24.26 -20.30 18.25
N THR A 141 23.87 -20.26 19.52
CA THR A 141 24.46 -21.09 20.58
C THR A 141 23.85 -22.49 20.66
N GLN A 142 22.69 -22.69 20.03
CA GLN A 142 22.07 -24.00 19.89
C GLN A 142 22.69 -24.70 18.69
N LYS A 143 23.24 -25.91 18.92
CA LYS A 143 23.76 -26.77 17.83
C LYS A 143 22.61 -26.97 16.82
N PRO A 144 22.89 -27.01 15.50
CA PRO A 144 21.84 -27.29 14.53
C PRO A 144 21.38 -28.73 14.77
N ASP A 145 20.29 -28.89 15.51
CA ASP A 145 19.66 -30.19 15.76
C ASP A 145 18.93 -30.69 14.51
N GLU A 146 18.76 -29.85 13.49
CA GLU A 146 17.99 -30.18 12.30
C GLU A 146 18.86 -30.50 11.10
N THR A 147 18.66 -31.72 10.60
CA THR A 147 19.21 -32.17 9.33
C THR A 147 18.65 -31.33 8.17
N PRO A 148 19.38 -31.17 7.05
CA PRO A 148 18.88 -30.47 5.86
C PRO A 148 17.49 -30.94 5.37
N GLN A 149 17.11 -32.19 5.68
CA GLN A 149 15.79 -32.75 5.39
C GLN A 149 14.68 -32.17 6.28
N GLU A 150 14.92 -31.95 7.57
CA GLU A 150 13.95 -31.34 8.48
C GLU A 150 13.72 -29.86 8.16
N MET A 151 14.77 -29.17 7.71
CA MET A 151 14.66 -27.80 7.19
C MET A 151 13.78 -27.74 5.94
N LEU A 152 13.96 -28.66 4.99
CA LEU A 152 13.11 -28.76 3.80
C LEU A 152 11.67 -29.08 4.16
N ASP A 153 11.43 -29.99 5.10
CA ASP A 153 10.08 -30.31 5.56
C ASP A 153 9.41 -29.12 6.24
N ARG A 154 10.15 -28.34 7.04
CA ARG A 154 9.67 -27.10 7.65
C ARG A 154 9.32 -26.06 6.58
N ILE A 155 10.19 -25.85 5.59
CA ILE A 155 9.96 -24.92 4.47
C ILE A 155 8.72 -25.36 3.68
N ASN A 156 8.62 -26.63 3.30
CA ASN A 156 7.48 -27.18 2.57
C ASN A 156 6.18 -27.03 3.37
N LYS A 157 6.23 -27.24 4.69
CA LYS A 157 5.08 -27.04 5.58
C LYS A 157 4.66 -25.57 5.66
N GLN A 158 5.60 -24.64 5.67
CA GLN A 158 5.32 -23.20 5.67
C GLN A 158 4.75 -22.73 4.33
N ILE A 159 5.32 -23.19 3.20
CA ILE A 159 4.81 -22.92 1.84
C ILE A 159 3.36 -23.41 1.75
N LYS A 160 3.09 -24.65 2.16
CA LYS A 160 1.75 -25.21 2.13
C LYS A 160 0.76 -24.41 2.99
N LYS A 161 1.19 -23.95 4.17
CA LYS A 161 0.37 -23.11 5.04
C LYS A 161 0.06 -21.75 4.40
N GLN A 162 1.03 -21.13 3.73
CA GLN A 162 0.82 -19.87 3.01
C GLN A 162 -0.11 -20.06 1.81
N GLU A 163 0.07 -21.12 1.04
CA GLU A 163 -0.83 -21.49 -0.07
C GLU A 163 -2.26 -21.73 0.43
N ASP A 164 -2.43 -22.43 1.55
CA ASP A 164 -3.74 -22.65 2.17
C ASP A 164 -4.37 -21.32 2.66
N GLU A 165 -3.58 -20.40 3.22
CA GLU A 165 -4.05 -19.08 3.64
C GLU A 165 -4.43 -18.19 2.44
N GLU A 166 -3.62 -18.19 1.37
CA GLU A 166 -3.93 -17.50 0.11
C GLU A 166 -5.18 -18.07 -0.56
N TYR A 167 -5.28 -19.40 -0.62
CA TYR A 167 -6.46 -20.10 -1.15
C TYR A 167 -7.71 -19.75 -0.34
N ASN A 168 -7.64 -19.81 0.99
CA ASN A 168 -8.77 -19.45 1.86
C ASN A 168 -9.16 -17.98 1.71
N ASN A 169 -8.19 -17.07 1.56
CA ASN A 169 -8.45 -15.66 1.32
C ASN A 169 -9.10 -15.41 -0.05
N ALA A 170 -8.65 -16.11 -1.10
CA ALA A 170 -9.24 -16.04 -2.42
C ALA A 170 -10.68 -16.56 -2.42
N VAL A 171 -10.93 -17.71 -1.79
CA VAL A 171 -12.27 -18.27 -1.61
C VAL A 171 -13.17 -17.31 -0.83
N LYS A 172 -12.67 -16.70 0.24
CA LYS A 172 -13.42 -15.70 1.03
C LYS A 172 -13.80 -14.47 0.19
N LYS A 173 -12.89 -13.95 -0.63
CA LYS A 173 -13.18 -12.85 -1.57
C LYS A 173 -14.24 -13.25 -2.60
N LEU A 174 -14.15 -14.47 -3.15
CA LEU A 174 -15.16 -14.98 -4.09
C LEU A 174 -16.54 -15.13 -3.44
N MET A 175 -16.60 -15.64 -2.20
CA MET A 175 -17.84 -15.70 -1.43
C MET A 175 -18.40 -14.30 -1.14
N GLU A 176 -17.55 -13.32 -0.81
CA GLU A 176 -18.00 -11.95 -0.58
C GLU A 176 -18.56 -11.30 -1.85
N ILE A 177 -17.91 -11.51 -3.00
CA ILE A 177 -18.40 -11.04 -4.31
C ILE A 177 -19.75 -11.71 -4.63
N THR A 178 -19.86 -13.02 -4.41
CA THR A 178 -21.10 -13.77 -4.67
C THR A 178 -22.24 -13.28 -3.77
N ARG A 179 -21.96 -13.06 -2.47
CA ARG A 179 -22.92 -12.51 -1.51
C ARG A 179 -23.36 -11.08 -1.88
N LYS A 180 -22.42 -10.21 -2.27
CA LYS A 180 -22.76 -8.86 -2.77
C LYS A 180 -23.61 -8.93 -4.03
N ASN A 181 -23.30 -9.83 -4.95
CA ASN A 181 -24.08 -10.03 -6.17
C ASN A 181 -25.49 -10.56 -5.85
N GLU A 182 -25.64 -11.43 -4.86
CA GLU A 182 -26.92 -11.94 -4.40
C GLU A 182 -27.75 -10.87 -3.67
N GLU A 183 -27.10 -10.05 -2.84
CA GLU A 183 -27.72 -8.87 -2.21
C GLU A 183 -28.18 -7.87 -3.29
N ILE A 184 -27.38 -7.61 -4.31
CA ILE A 184 -27.77 -6.78 -5.46
C ILE A 184 -28.89 -7.46 -6.24
N ALA A 185 -28.84 -8.77 -6.48
CA ALA A 185 -29.88 -9.50 -7.21
C ALA A 185 -31.24 -9.44 -6.52
N ASN A 186 -31.26 -9.53 -5.19
CA ASN A 186 -32.47 -9.50 -4.37
C ASN A 186 -33.00 -8.08 -4.08
N LYS A 187 -32.29 -7.01 -4.48
CA LYS A 187 -32.84 -5.65 -4.40
C LYS A 187 -34.08 -5.51 -5.31
N PRO A 188 -35.16 -4.87 -4.83
CA PRO A 188 -36.32 -4.59 -5.66
C PRO A 188 -35.94 -3.70 -6.85
N LEU A 189 -36.59 -3.92 -8.00
CA LEU A 189 -36.28 -3.25 -9.27
C LEU A 189 -36.21 -1.72 -9.17
N ILE A 190 -37.05 -1.11 -8.32
CA ILE A 190 -37.10 0.35 -8.10
C ILE A 190 -35.78 0.88 -7.52
N VAL A 191 -35.14 0.14 -6.62
CA VAL A 191 -33.87 0.54 -6.00
C VAL A 191 -32.72 0.41 -7.01
N LYS A 192 -32.71 -0.66 -7.81
CA LYS A 192 -31.74 -0.82 -8.91
C LYS A 192 -31.83 0.31 -9.93
N MET A 193 -33.05 0.72 -10.27
CA MET A 193 -33.29 1.81 -11.23
C MET A 193 -32.87 3.16 -10.66
N LYS A 194 -33.04 3.38 -9.35
CA LYS A 194 -32.54 4.57 -8.64
C LYS A 194 -31.01 4.61 -8.66
N ASP A 195 -30.34 3.54 -8.23
CA ASP A 195 -28.87 3.45 -8.19
C ASP A 195 -28.27 3.70 -9.59
N TRP A 196 -28.85 3.08 -10.63
CA TRP A 196 -28.43 3.27 -12.01
C TRP A 196 -28.60 4.70 -12.54
N CYS A 197 -29.67 5.40 -12.13
CA CYS A 197 -29.87 6.82 -12.47
C CYS A 197 -28.84 7.75 -11.79
N TYR A 198 -28.32 7.38 -10.60
CA TYR A 198 -27.27 8.13 -9.92
C TYR A 198 -25.90 7.89 -10.57
N ASP A 199 -25.60 6.65 -10.95
CA ASP A 199 -24.30 6.28 -11.55
C ASP A 199 -24.11 6.81 -12.98
N HIS A 200 -25.20 7.12 -13.69
CA HIS A 200 -25.16 7.59 -15.07
C HIS A 200 -25.91 8.92 -15.28
N PRO A 201 -25.39 10.05 -14.75
CA PRO A 201 -26.03 11.37 -14.88
C PRO A 201 -26.18 11.82 -16.34
N TYR A 202 -25.29 11.37 -17.22
CA TYR A 202 -25.35 11.68 -18.66
C TYR A 202 -26.55 11.03 -19.36
N TRP A 203 -27.08 9.90 -18.85
CA TRP A 203 -28.24 9.24 -19.45
C TRP A 203 -29.53 10.02 -19.19
N LEU A 204 -29.64 10.67 -18.03
CA LEU A 204 -30.73 11.62 -17.74
C LEU A 204 -30.66 12.83 -18.69
N LEU A 205 -29.47 13.34 -18.95
CA LEU A 205 -29.27 14.41 -19.94
C LEU A 205 -29.64 13.93 -21.35
N PHE A 206 -29.26 12.72 -21.73
CA PHE A 206 -29.62 12.15 -23.03
C PHE A 206 -31.14 12.06 -23.21
N PHE A 207 -31.87 11.56 -22.20
CA PHE A 207 -33.33 11.45 -22.29
C PHE A 207 -34.05 12.80 -22.30
N THR A 208 -33.56 13.79 -21.55
CA THR A 208 -34.16 15.13 -21.60
C THR A 208 -33.96 15.77 -22.96
N ILE A 209 -32.78 15.63 -23.56
CA ILE A 209 -32.50 16.08 -24.94
C ILE A 209 -33.39 15.32 -25.95
N LEU A 210 -33.50 14.00 -25.82
CA LEU A 210 -34.32 13.18 -26.71
C LEU A 210 -35.82 13.53 -26.60
N SER A 211 -36.31 13.79 -25.39
CA SER A 211 -37.69 14.24 -25.12
C SER A 211 -37.98 15.59 -25.78
N LEU A 212 -37.07 16.56 -25.63
CA LEU A 212 -37.19 17.86 -26.28
C LEU A 212 -37.17 17.74 -27.81
N PHE A 213 -36.33 16.86 -28.35
CA PHE A 213 -36.27 16.59 -29.79
C PHE A 213 -37.61 16.02 -30.31
N LEU A 214 -38.16 15.01 -29.63
CA LEU A 214 -39.45 14.42 -29.98
C LEU A 214 -40.59 15.45 -29.91
N ALA A 215 -40.61 16.30 -28.88
CA ALA A 215 -41.60 17.38 -28.77
C ALA A 215 -41.51 18.36 -29.95
N ALA A 216 -40.29 18.74 -30.37
CA ALA A 216 -40.09 19.61 -31.53
C ALA A 216 -40.58 18.96 -32.83
N VAL A 217 -40.36 17.65 -33.01
CA VAL A 217 -40.85 16.89 -34.16
C VAL A 217 -42.39 16.88 -34.19
N VAL A 218 -43.04 16.62 -33.06
CA VAL A 218 -44.51 16.62 -32.98
C VAL A 218 -45.08 18.01 -33.31
N ILE A 219 -44.48 19.09 -32.77
CA ILE A 219 -44.90 20.47 -33.08
C ILE A 219 -44.75 20.76 -34.58
N ARG A 220 -43.64 20.31 -35.20
CA ARG A 220 -43.43 20.45 -36.65
C ARG A 220 -44.48 19.73 -37.46
N ILE A 221 -44.82 18.49 -37.10
CA ILE A 221 -45.86 17.70 -37.75
C ILE A 221 -47.21 18.42 -37.66
N ILE A 222 -47.59 18.89 -36.47
CA ILE A 222 -48.85 19.64 -36.27
C ILE A 222 -48.89 20.90 -37.15
N ASN A 223 -47.78 21.63 -37.25
CA ASN A 223 -47.71 22.84 -38.08
C ASN A 223 -47.85 22.54 -39.58
N ILE A 224 -47.26 21.43 -40.06
CA ILE A 224 -47.43 20.99 -41.46
C ILE A 224 -48.90 20.69 -41.75
N TYR A 225 -49.55 19.90 -40.89
CA TYR A 225 -50.97 19.57 -41.05
C TYR A 225 -51.87 20.82 -41.00
N LYS A 226 -51.57 21.82 -40.15
CA LYS A 226 -52.31 23.09 -40.11
C LYS A 226 -52.21 23.87 -41.44
N VAL A 227 -51.02 23.89 -42.06
CA VAL A 227 -50.82 24.57 -43.35
C VAL A 227 -51.66 23.92 -44.45
N ASP A 228 -51.71 22.58 -44.50
CA ASP A 228 -52.49 21.87 -45.51
C ASP A 228 -54.00 22.04 -45.31
N ILE A 229 -54.47 22.05 -44.05
CA ILE A 229 -55.88 22.35 -43.75
C ILE A 229 -56.26 23.76 -44.23
N ASN A 230 -55.40 24.76 -44.03
CA ASN A 230 -55.67 26.13 -44.48
C ASN A 230 -55.69 26.24 -46.02
N LYS A 231 -54.77 25.56 -46.72
CA LYS A 231 -54.78 25.49 -48.19
C LYS A 231 -56.05 24.79 -48.72
N TYR A 232 -56.51 23.74 -48.04
CA TYR A 232 -57.75 23.06 -48.40
C TYR A 232 -58.96 23.99 -48.23
N LYS A 233 -59.05 24.71 -47.10
CA LYS A 233 -60.09 25.71 -46.87
C LYS A 233 -60.11 26.81 -47.94
N GLN A 234 -58.94 27.31 -48.33
CA GLN A 234 -58.82 28.34 -49.38
C GLN A 234 -59.30 27.83 -50.75
N ARG A 235 -58.82 26.66 -51.19
CA ARG A 235 -59.27 26.05 -52.47
C ARG A 235 -60.77 25.76 -52.49
N ASN A 236 -61.33 25.32 -51.37
CA ASN A 236 -62.76 25.08 -51.26
C ASN A 236 -63.57 26.39 -51.32
N ALA A 237 -63.08 27.47 -50.70
CA ALA A 237 -63.70 28.79 -50.80
C ALA A 237 -63.67 29.33 -52.24
N GLU A 238 -62.54 29.19 -52.94
CA GLU A 238 -62.40 29.57 -54.36
C GLU A 238 -63.33 28.76 -55.27
N PHE A 239 -63.42 27.44 -55.06
CA PHE A 239 -64.31 26.56 -55.80
C PHE A 239 -65.78 26.94 -55.59
N ASN A 240 -66.20 27.15 -54.35
CA ASN A 240 -67.57 27.57 -54.02
C ASN A 240 -67.91 28.94 -54.64
N ALA A 241 -66.98 29.90 -54.60
CA ALA A 241 -67.16 31.20 -55.24
C ALA A 241 -67.29 31.08 -56.78
N LYS A 242 -66.51 30.19 -57.40
CA LYS A 242 -66.60 29.92 -58.84
C LYS A 242 -67.94 29.26 -59.21
N MET A 243 -68.41 28.30 -58.42
CA MET A 243 -69.71 27.65 -58.64
C MET A 243 -70.89 28.60 -58.45
N ALA A 244 -70.85 29.48 -57.45
CA ALA A 244 -71.88 30.50 -57.24
C ALA A 244 -72.01 31.44 -58.46
N LYS A 245 -70.88 31.88 -59.04
CA LYS A 245 -70.88 32.70 -60.27
C LYS A 245 -71.48 31.96 -61.47
N VAL A 246 -71.22 30.65 -61.60
CA VAL A 246 -71.79 29.82 -62.67
C VAL A 246 -73.30 29.69 -62.53
N MET A 247 -73.81 29.51 -61.30
CA MET A 247 -75.25 29.42 -61.06
C MET A 247 -75.98 30.74 -61.32
N GLN A 248 -75.37 31.89 -60.99
CA GLN A 248 -75.98 33.21 -61.22
C GLN A 248 -76.13 33.55 -62.72
N ASN A 249 -75.28 32.99 -63.59
CA ASN A 249 -75.32 33.20 -65.03
C ASN A 249 -76.15 32.15 -65.80
N ARG A 250 -76.92 31.31 -65.09
CA ARG A 250 -77.77 30.31 -65.75
C ARG A 250 -79.06 30.99 -66.24
N PRO A 251 -79.37 30.98 -67.55
CA PRO A 251 -80.60 31.59 -68.05
C PRO A 251 -81.81 30.84 -67.49
N GLU A 252 -82.82 31.57 -67.02
CA GLU A 252 -84.10 31.01 -66.60
C GLU A 252 -84.73 30.30 -67.81
N LEU A 253 -84.89 28.98 -67.69
CA LEU A 253 -85.58 28.11 -68.63
C LEU A 253 -87.02 27.91 -68.17
#